data_AF-A0A0C2S5V9-F1
#
_entry.id   AF-A0A0C2S5V9-F1
#
_cell.length_a   1.000
_cell.length_b   1.000
_cell.length_c   1.000
_cell.angle_alpha   90.00
_cell.angle_beta   90.00
_cell.angle_gamma   90.00
#
_symmetry.space_group_name_H-M   'P 1'
#
loop_
_entity.id
_entity.type
_entity.pdbx_description
1 polymer ?
#
loop_
_entity_poly.entity_id
_entity_poly.type
_entity_poly.pdbx_seq_one_letter_code
_entity_poly.pdbx_strand_id
1 'polypeptide(L)'
;VVKSDTAVPHDLKEALKNAVRPLEDVPASAKDWHPGSNGKVLDLVHPSLFPLVYGLSRILPDSVTNLDNCLDQCGKGITLHLKQGGTDKHGWRSGCFSTKFQWLPCEVDISGDIPKITSYINNLHPQKHQELYGIIEKIIGCTIPLWNATLTPQKLPEVQTRISLLNINLPNQPEQGPDEADPEYWQRVEDWLDTAETEQPEVGSFKPVEYPTRLLQHDGTLKYECRVDLKRDYGDRGLQIIVKLANIQLTPEKPEYEGGTWHIEGQLNEHICATAIYYYDSENIKGSSLAFRQTGDPRDVNEIPYQQNYHRGWLTEIFGCNNGEAAFQYIGSVDTREGRLITFPNILQHRVQPFKLADSTRPGHRKILALFLVDPNAKVISTANVPSQRLDWWCESFEAKQTGLGRLPLELQDFVFEQVDFPISMKMAKELRLELMEKRKKFTLGFERAQEAISLCEH
;
A
#
# COMPACT_ATOMS: atom_id res chain seq x y z
N VAL A 1 9.05 -1.41 -9.37
CA VAL A 1 8.57 -0.06 -8.99
C VAL A 1 8.69 0.85 -10.20
N VAL A 2 7.62 1.56 -10.55
CA VAL A 2 7.59 2.54 -11.65
C VAL A 2 7.45 3.93 -11.05
N LYS A 3 8.12 4.94 -11.62
CA LYS A 3 8.02 6.34 -11.18
C LYS A 3 7.92 7.27 -12.38
N SER A 4 7.24 8.39 -12.22
CA SER A 4 7.20 9.47 -13.20
C SER A 4 7.15 10.82 -12.49
N ASP A 5 7.93 11.77 -13.00
CA ASP A 5 7.97 13.16 -12.54
C ASP A 5 7.08 14.09 -13.40
N THR A 6 6.47 13.54 -14.46
CA THR A 6 5.71 14.29 -15.46
C THR A 6 4.33 13.71 -15.77
N ALA A 7 3.98 12.56 -15.19
CA ALA A 7 2.69 11.90 -15.45
C ALA A 7 1.47 12.75 -15.04
N VAL A 8 1.62 13.54 -13.97
CA VAL A 8 0.59 14.48 -13.51
C VAL A 8 0.98 15.89 -13.97
N PRO A 9 0.19 16.54 -14.85
CA PRO A 9 0.47 17.90 -15.32
C PRO A 9 0.51 18.92 -14.18
N HIS A 10 1.29 19.99 -14.36
CA HIS A 10 1.43 21.05 -13.36
C HIS A 10 0.08 21.67 -12.94
N ASP A 11 -0.77 22.01 -13.90
CA ASP A 11 -2.08 22.61 -13.62
C ASP A 11 -2.99 21.67 -12.80
N LEU A 12 -2.88 20.36 -13.02
CA LEU A 12 -3.63 19.36 -12.25
C LEU A 12 -3.10 19.24 -10.81
N LYS A 13 -1.78 19.36 -10.62
CA LYS A 13 -1.16 19.42 -9.30
C LYS A 13 -1.63 20.64 -8.51
N GLU A 14 -1.61 21.83 -9.12
CA GLU A 14 -2.05 23.06 -8.46
C GLU A 14 -3.57 23.04 -8.17
N ALA A 15 -4.38 22.46 -9.07
CA ALA A 15 -5.79 22.21 -8.81
C ALA A 15 -5.98 21.29 -7.59
N LEU A 16 -5.23 20.19 -7.49
CA LEU A 16 -5.26 19.29 -6.32
C LEU A 16 -4.91 20.04 -5.04
N LYS A 17 -3.83 20.84 -5.04
CA LYS A 17 -3.43 21.63 -3.87
C LYS A 17 -4.55 22.52 -3.38
N ASN A 18 -5.24 23.21 -4.29
CA ASN A 18 -6.35 24.11 -3.93
C ASN A 18 -7.59 23.36 -3.45
N ALA A 19 -7.99 22.28 -4.12
CA ALA A 19 -9.16 21.50 -3.77
C ALA A 19 -9.03 20.73 -2.44
N VAL A 20 -7.79 20.49 -1.98
CA VAL A 20 -7.52 19.86 -0.67
C VAL A 20 -7.54 20.86 0.50
N ARG A 21 -7.30 22.17 0.27
CA ARG A 21 -7.27 23.20 1.33
C ARG A 21 -8.47 23.16 2.29
N PRO A 22 -9.73 22.99 1.84
CA PRO A 22 -10.88 22.93 2.76
C PRO A 22 -10.82 21.76 3.76
N LEU A 23 -10.06 20.70 3.47
CA LEU A 23 -9.80 19.60 4.40
C LEU A 23 -8.68 19.91 5.40
N GLU A 24 -7.76 20.80 5.05
CA GLU A 24 -6.60 21.21 5.86
C GLU A 24 -6.93 22.36 6.80
N ASP A 25 -7.67 23.34 6.28
CA ASP A 25 -8.00 24.62 6.92
C ASP A 25 -9.23 24.50 7.82
N VAL A 26 -9.28 23.42 8.60
CA VAL A 26 -10.29 23.18 9.63
C VAL A 26 -9.81 23.69 10.99
N PRO A 27 -10.72 24.03 11.92
CA PRO A 27 -10.35 24.41 13.29
C PRO A 27 -9.41 23.38 13.94
N ALA A 28 -8.51 23.83 14.82
CA ALA A 28 -7.51 22.95 15.43
C ALA A 28 -8.12 21.74 16.17
N SER A 29 -9.30 21.90 16.77
CA SER A 29 -10.06 20.81 17.41
C SER A 29 -10.62 19.78 16.44
N ALA A 30 -10.82 20.15 15.16
CA ALA A 30 -11.32 19.29 14.10
C ALA A 30 -10.20 18.58 13.33
N LYS A 31 -8.93 19.00 13.48
CA LYS A 31 -7.79 18.35 12.84
C LYS A 31 -7.64 16.91 13.33
N ASP A 32 -7.59 15.99 12.38
CA ASP A 32 -7.47 14.55 12.67
C ASP A 32 -6.01 14.10 12.62
N TRP A 33 -5.32 14.25 13.75
CA TRP A 33 -3.95 13.78 13.89
C TRP A 33 -3.89 12.26 13.99
N HIS A 34 -3.06 11.65 13.16
CA HIS A 34 -2.87 10.21 13.13
C HIS A 34 -2.39 9.70 14.51
N PRO A 35 -3.03 8.64 15.06
CA PRO A 35 -2.64 8.10 16.36
C PRO A 35 -1.15 7.72 16.42
N GLY A 36 -0.48 8.09 17.51
CA GLY A 36 0.94 7.79 17.71
C GLY A 36 1.92 8.62 16.88
N SER A 37 1.45 9.59 16.08
CA SER A 37 2.33 10.44 15.23
C SER A 37 2.95 11.64 15.94
N ASN A 38 2.64 11.83 17.24
CA ASN A 38 3.01 13.05 17.99
C ASN A 38 2.57 14.35 17.27
N GLY A 39 1.41 14.33 16.61
CA GLY A 39 0.87 15.50 15.90
C GLY A 39 1.70 15.93 14.69
N LYS A 40 2.37 14.98 14.02
CA LYS A 40 3.13 15.24 12.78
C LYS A 40 2.41 14.75 11.54
N VAL A 41 1.51 13.76 11.66
CA VAL A 41 0.78 13.20 10.51
C VAL A 41 -0.69 13.60 10.63
N LEU A 42 -1.17 14.38 9.67
CA LEU A 42 -2.55 14.84 9.57
C LEU A 42 -3.29 14.00 8.52
N ASP A 43 -4.30 13.25 8.97
CA ASP A 43 -5.17 12.45 8.11
C ASP A 43 -6.27 13.34 7.53
N LEU A 44 -6.35 13.46 6.20
CA LEU A 44 -7.41 14.24 5.53
C LEU A 44 -8.53 13.32 5.02
N VAL A 45 -8.13 12.28 4.29
CA VAL A 45 -9.00 11.18 3.88
C VAL A 45 -8.25 9.91 4.25
N HIS A 46 -8.71 9.20 5.30
CA HIS A 46 -8.05 7.98 5.73
C HIS A 46 -9.02 6.80 5.69
N PRO A 47 -8.70 5.71 4.98
CA PRO A 47 -9.62 4.59 4.78
C PRO A 47 -9.95 3.80 6.06
N SER A 48 -9.14 3.97 7.12
CA SER A 48 -9.45 3.43 8.46
C SER A 48 -10.49 4.22 9.26
N LEU A 49 -10.94 5.39 8.79
CA LEU A 49 -12.15 6.03 9.32
C LEU A 49 -13.36 5.52 8.55
N PHE A 50 -14.43 5.20 9.27
CA PHE A 50 -15.66 4.61 8.70
C PHE A 50 -15.42 3.38 7.81
N PRO A 51 -14.55 2.42 8.21
CA PRO A 51 -14.39 1.18 7.45
C PRO A 51 -15.70 0.37 7.48
N LEU A 52 -15.79 -0.67 6.67
CA LEU A 52 -16.77 -1.72 6.92
C LEU A 52 -16.41 -2.43 8.24
N VAL A 53 -17.38 -2.57 9.13
CA VAL A 53 -17.27 -3.28 10.40
C VAL A 53 -18.29 -4.42 10.39
N TYR A 54 -17.82 -5.66 10.33
CA TYR A 54 -18.70 -6.83 10.39
C TYR A 54 -19.46 -6.85 11.71
N GLY A 55 -20.78 -6.99 11.63
CA GLY A 55 -21.71 -6.93 12.76
C GLY A 55 -22.20 -5.54 13.14
N LEU A 56 -21.75 -4.47 12.46
CA LEU A 56 -22.21 -3.10 12.69
C LEU A 56 -22.64 -2.42 11.38
N SER A 57 -21.80 -2.46 10.34
CA SER A 57 -22.07 -1.81 9.06
C SER A 57 -23.26 -2.42 8.34
N ARG A 58 -24.05 -1.55 7.70
CA ARG A 58 -25.20 -1.96 6.88
C ARG A 58 -24.85 -2.00 5.40
N ILE A 59 -25.31 -3.04 4.71
CA ILE A 59 -25.14 -3.22 3.27
C ILE A 59 -26.48 -3.28 2.56
N LEU A 60 -26.48 -2.89 1.29
CA LEU A 60 -27.58 -3.09 0.35
C LEU A 60 -27.39 -4.45 -0.34
N PRO A 61 -28.18 -5.48 -0.02
CA PRO A 61 -27.99 -6.82 -0.59
C PRO A 61 -28.40 -6.89 -2.07
N ASP A 62 -29.50 -6.22 -2.43
CA ASP A 62 -30.14 -6.34 -3.75
C ASP A 62 -30.05 -5.04 -4.58
N SER A 63 -29.26 -4.06 -4.13
CA SER A 63 -29.11 -2.77 -4.82
C SER A 63 -27.75 -2.14 -4.55
N VAL A 64 -27.43 -1.08 -5.28
CA VAL A 64 -26.22 -0.28 -5.09
C VAL A 64 -26.57 1.20 -4.93
N THR A 65 -25.69 1.93 -4.27
CA THR A 65 -25.74 3.39 -4.13
C THR A 65 -24.76 4.08 -5.08
N ASN A 66 -24.94 5.37 -5.30
CA ASN A 66 -24.08 6.23 -6.11
C ASN A 66 -23.84 7.58 -5.42
N LEU A 67 -23.12 8.49 -6.08
CA LEU A 67 -22.79 9.82 -5.54
C LEU A 67 -24.02 10.67 -5.16
N ASP A 68 -25.15 10.48 -5.85
CA ASP A 68 -26.35 11.30 -5.66
C ASP A 68 -27.22 10.79 -4.50
N ASN A 69 -27.28 9.48 -4.30
CA ASN A 69 -28.20 8.87 -3.35
C ASN A 69 -27.54 8.23 -2.10
N CYS A 70 -26.21 8.25 -1.97
CA CYS A 70 -25.51 7.62 -0.85
C CYS A 70 -25.82 8.21 0.53
N LEU A 71 -26.14 9.51 0.58
CA LEU A 71 -26.55 10.18 1.81
C LEU A 71 -27.97 9.78 2.21
N ASP A 72 -28.87 9.67 1.24
CA ASP A 72 -30.28 9.33 1.41
C ASP A 72 -30.51 7.87 1.80
N GLN A 73 -29.52 7.03 1.53
CA GLN A 73 -29.52 5.62 1.84
C GLN A 73 -28.75 5.29 3.13
N CYS A 74 -28.15 6.29 3.78
CA CYS A 74 -27.51 6.13 5.08
C CYS A 74 -28.50 5.52 6.09
N GLY A 75 -28.06 4.50 6.82
CA GLY A 75 -28.90 3.74 7.75
C GLY A 75 -29.76 2.62 7.11
N LYS A 76 -29.92 2.59 5.79
CA LYS A 76 -30.68 1.54 5.10
C LYS A 76 -29.87 0.26 4.91
N GLY A 77 -30.55 -0.82 4.56
CA GLY A 77 -29.93 -2.13 4.33
C GLY A 77 -29.93 -3.04 5.56
N ILE A 78 -29.18 -4.13 5.46
CA ILE A 78 -29.07 -5.15 6.52
C ILE A 78 -27.66 -5.13 7.12
N THR A 79 -27.54 -5.44 8.41
CA THR A 79 -26.23 -5.58 9.05
C THR A 79 -25.50 -6.77 8.47
N LEU A 80 -24.29 -6.54 7.97
CA LEU A 80 -23.47 -7.61 7.42
C LEU A 80 -22.74 -8.35 8.55
N HIS A 81 -23.05 -9.62 8.71
CA HIS A 81 -22.31 -10.52 9.59
C HIS A 81 -21.42 -11.44 8.76
N LEU A 82 -20.15 -11.55 9.15
CA LEU A 82 -19.28 -12.57 8.57
C LEU A 82 -19.78 -13.94 9.07
N LYS A 83 -20.18 -14.84 8.16
CA LYS A 83 -20.39 -16.24 8.53
C LYS A 83 -19.06 -16.78 9.02
N GLN A 84 -19.01 -17.40 10.21
CA GLN A 84 -17.83 -18.14 10.64
C GLN A 84 -17.61 -19.30 9.65
N GLY A 85 -16.78 -19.06 8.64
CA GLY A 85 -16.38 -20.06 7.65
C GLY A 85 -15.29 -20.96 8.24
N GLY A 86 -15.42 -22.27 8.02
CA GLY A 86 -14.63 -23.32 8.64
C GLY A 86 -13.11 -23.15 8.53
N THR A 87 -12.43 -23.76 9.49
CA THR A 87 -10.97 -23.86 9.54
C THR A 87 -10.42 -24.30 8.18
N ASP A 88 -9.69 -23.40 7.51
CA ASP A 88 -8.85 -23.80 6.40
C ASP A 88 -7.88 -24.87 6.94
N LYS A 89 -7.86 -26.04 6.28
CA LYS A 89 -7.03 -27.20 6.63
C LYS A 89 -5.53 -26.89 6.50
N HIS A 90 -5.16 -25.68 6.07
CA HIS A 90 -3.77 -25.26 5.86
C HIS A 90 -3.28 -24.15 6.79
N GLY A 91 -4.09 -23.67 7.74
CA GLY A 91 -3.66 -22.79 8.87
C GLY A 91 -3.17 -21.37 8.51
N TRP A 92 -2.57 -21.18 7.34
CA TRP A 92 -1.93 -19.94 6.88
C TRP A 92 -2.93 -18.84 6.48
N ARG A 93 -4.06 -19.20 5.85
CA ARG A 93 -5.05 -18.20 5.40
C ARG A 93 -5.83 -17.56 6.55
N SER A 94 -5.85 -18.18 7.74
CA SER A 94 -6.66 -17.74 8.87
C SER A 94 -6.22 -16.37 9.45
N GLY A 95 -4.93 -16.02 9.33
CA GLY A 95 -4.40 -14.74 9.84
C GLY A 95 -4.37 -13.59 8.84
N CYS A 96 -4.45 -13.87 7.53
CA CYS A 96 -4.33 -12.85 6.49
C CYS A 96 -5.63 -12.15 6.15
N PHE A 97 -6.77 -12.74 6.49
CA PHE A 97 -8.10 -12.18 6.28
C PHE A 97 -8.60 -11.49 7.56
N SER A 98 -9.02 -10.23 7.46
CA SER A 98 -9.62 -9.54 8.61
C SER A 98 -11.05 -9.97 8.85
N THR A 99 -11.32 -10.52 10.04
CA THR A 99 -12.67 -10.97 10.43
C THR A 99 -13.57 -9.86 10.97
N LYS A 100 -13.04 -8.63 11.16
CA LYS A 100 -13.78 -7.51 11.73
C LYS A 100 -13.87 -6.28 10.84
N PHE A 101 -12.81 -5.95 10.10
CA PHE A 101 -12.69 -4.70 9.37
C PHE A 101 -12.35 -4.91 7.90
N GLN A 102 -12.90 -4.08 7.02
CA GLN A 102 -12.45 -3.97 5.63
C GLN A 102 -12.45 -2.50 5.21
N TRP A 103 -11.40 -2.04 4.53
CA TRP A 103 -11.45 -0.74 3.85
C TRP A 103 -12.42 -0.78 2.66
N LEU A 104 -13.17 0.30 2.48
CA LEU A 104 -14.16 0.41 1.41
C LEU A 104 -13.55 1.13 0.19
N PRO A 105 -13.33 0.44 -0.94
CA PRO A 105 -13.02 1.12 -2.20
C PRO A 105 -14.24 1.89 -2.72
N CYS A 106 -14.00 2.91 -3.54
CA CYS A 106 -15.01 3.44 -4.46
C CYS A 106 -14.95 2.72 -5.81
N GLU A 107 -16.08 2.70 -6.51
CA GLU A 107 -16.18 2.22 -7.89
C GLU A 107 -15.75 3.32 -8.87
N VAL A 108 -14.98 2.93 -9.89
CA VAL A 108 -14.45 3.83 -10.91
C VAL A 108 -14.70 3.24 -12.30
N ASP A 109 -15.54 3.91 -13.08
CA ASP A 109 -15.72 3.61 -14.50
C ASP A 109 -14.51 4.13 -15.30
N ILE A 110 -13.97 3.28 -16.16
CA ILE A 110 -12.81 3.58 -17.02
C ILE A 110 -13.09 3.35 -18.50
N SER A 111 -14.36 3.17 -18.88
CA SER A 111 -14.80 2.99 -20.26
C SER A 111 -14.53 4.25 -21.12
N GLY A 112 -14.68 5.43 -20.53
CA GLY A 112 -14.45 6.72 -21.16
C GLY A 112 -12.98 7.16 -21.23
N ASP A 113 -12.74 8.35 -21.79
CA ASP A 113 -11.40 8.94 -21.87
C ASP A 113 -10.87 9.39 -20.51
N ILE A 114 -11.77 9.89 -19.64
CA ILE A 114 -11.46 10.29 -18.27
C ILE A 114 -12.20 9.32 -17.34
N PRO A 115 -11.50 8.66 -16.40
CA PRO A 115 -12.14 7.82 -15.39
C PRO A 115 -13.21 8.58 -14.61
N LYS A 116 -14.28 7.89 -14.20
CA LYS A 116 -15.38 8.47 -13.43
C LYS A 116 -15.63 7.70 -12.15
N ILE A 117 -15.58 8.39 -11.02
CA ILE A 117 -15.92 7.80 -9.73
C ILE A 117 -17.44 7.73 -9.64
N THR A 118 -18.02 6.54 -9.45
CA THR A 118 -19.47 6.32 -9.49
C THR A 118 -20.09 6.08 -8.12
N SER A 119 -19.27 5.74 -7.12
CA SER A 119 -19.66 5.66 -5.70
C SER A 119 -18.78 6.56 -4.82
N TYR A 120 -19.26 6.96 -3.65
CA TYR A 120 -18.53 7.94 -2.83
C TYR A 120 -17.16 7.39 -2.37
N ILE A 121 -16.16 8.26 -2.26
CA ILE A 121 -14.89 7.95 -1.60
C ILE A 121 -15.15 7.90 -0.10
N ASN A 122 -14.77 6.80 0.54
CA ASN A 122 -14.94 6.66 1.99
C ASN A 122 -14.28 7.83 2.74
N ASN A 123 -15.01 8.40 3.69
CA ASN A 123 -14.62 9.58 4.47
C ASN A 123 -14.41 10.88 3.67
N LEU A 124 -14.92 10.99 2.43
CA LEU A 124 -14.89 12.25 1.65
C LEU A 124 -16.28 12.60 1.10
N HIS A 125 -16.86 13.71 1.57
CA HIS A 125 -18.25 14.06 1.25
C HIS A 125 -18.43 14.38 -0.24
N PRO A 126 -19.27 13.64 -0.99
CA PRO A 126 -19.33 13.75 -2.45
C PRO A 126 -19.85 15.10 -2.94
N GLN A 127 -20.84 15.69 -2.26
CA GLN A 127 -21.41 16.99 -2.66
C GLN A 127 -20.55 18.20 -2.25
N LYS A 128 -19.93 18.18 -1.06
CA LYS A 128 -19.07 19.29 -0.60
C LYS A 128 -17.71 19.35 -1.31
N HIS A 129 -17.22 18.21 -1.82
CA HIS A 129 -15.90 18.09 -2.44
C HIS A 129 -15.95 17.64 -3.90
N GLN A 130 -17.02 18.00 -4.65
CA GLN A 130 -17.19 17.60 -6.06
C GLN A 130 -15.96 17.91 -6.93
N GLU A 131 -15.34 19.08 -6.73
CA GLU A 131 -14.13 19.48 -7.46
C GLU A 131 -12.97 18.50 -7.20
N LEU A 132 -12.76 18.11 -5.94
CA LEU A 132 -11.71 17.16 -5.56
C LEU A 132 -11.95 15.77 -6.17
N TYR A 133 -13.20 15.30 -6.25
CA TYR A 133 -13.53 14.07 -6.97
C TYR A 133 -13.10 14.14 -8.44
N GLY A 134 -13.47 15.22 -9.15
CA GLY A 134 -13.09 15.41 -10.55
C GLY A 134 -11.57 15.53 -10.77
N ILE A 135 -10.83 16.01 -9.78
CA ILE A 135 -9.36 16.04 -9.82
C ILE A 135 -8.79 14.63 -9.60
N ILE A 136 -9.29 13.89 -8.62
CA ILE A 136 -8.85 12.50 -8.34
C ILE A 136 -9.12 11.60 -9.56
N GLU A 137 -10.26 11.75 -10.22
CA GLU A 137 -10.60 11.09 -11.50
C GLU A 137 -9.50 11.27 -12.56
N LYS A 138 -9.03 12.50 -12.77
CA LYS A 138 -7.96 12.80 -13.73
C LYS A 138 -6.63 12.19 -13.30
N ILE A 139 -6.31 12.22 -12.00
CA ILE A 139 -5.09 11.60 -11.45
C ILE A 139 -5.14 10.07 -11.60
N ILE A 140 -6.30 9.44 -11.41
CA ILE A 140 -6.48 8.02 -11.71
C ILE A 140 -6.16 7.76 -13.19
N GLY A 141 -6.65 8.62 -14.10
CA GLY A 141 -6.30 8.55 -15.53
C GLY A 141 -4.79 8.59 -15.79
N CYS A 142 -4.07 9.50 -15.14
CA CYS A 142 -2.60 9.57 -15.18
C CYS A 142 -1.91 8.33 -14.58
N THR A 143 -2.57 7.65 -13.64
CA THR A 143 -2.01 6.52 -12.89
C THR A 143 -2.18 5.18 -13.63
N ILE A 144 -3.26 5.00 -14.39
CA ILE A 144 -3.57 3.75 -15.10
C ILE A 144 -2.39 3.24 -15.96
N PRO A 145 -1.73 4.06 -16.82
CA PRO A 145 -0.58 3.60 -17.59
C PRO A 145 0.59 3.13 -16.73
N LEU A 146 0.81 3.76 -15.57
CA LEU A 146 1.86 3.37 -14.63
C LEU A 146 1.50 2.06 -13.91
N TRP A 147 0.23 1.83 -13.58
CA TRP A 147 -0.24 0.53 -13.07
C TRP A 147 -0.10 -0.58 -14.12
N ASN A 148 -0.44 -0.33 -15.38
CA ASN A 148 -0.21 -1.28 -16.47
C ASN A 148 1.27 -1.71 -16.54
N ALA A 149 2.19 -0.74 -16.49
CA ALA A 149 3.63 -1.01 -16.45
C ALA A 149 4.07 -1.74 -15.16
N THR A 150 3.45 -1.42 -14.03
CA THR A 150 3.73 -2.04 -12.72
C THR A 150 3.32 -3.51 -12.66
N LEU A 151 2.16 -3.83 -13.23
CA LEU A 151 1.54 -5.15 -13.14
C LEU A 151 1.95 -6.09 -14.28
N THR A 152 2.39 -5.57 -15.43
CA THR A 152 2.82 -6.40 -16.57
C THR A 152 3.87 -7.46 -16.20
N PRO A 153 4.94 -7.14 -15.44
CA PRO A 153 5.91 -8.15 -15.00
C PRO A 153 5.31 -9.24 -14.10
N GLN A 154 4.21 -8.96 -13.40
CA GLN A 154 3.51 -9.93 -12.54
C GLN A 154 2.74 -10.97 -13.36
N LYS A 155 2.40 -10.66 -14.62
CA LYS A 155 1.81 -11.60 -15.57
C LYS A 155 2.85 -12.54 -16.20
N LEU A 156 4.14 -12.23 -16.04
CA LEU A 156 5.27 -12.88 -16.70
C LEU A 156 6.33 -13.32 -15.65
N PRO A 157 6.02 -14.28 -14.78
CA PRO A 157 6.91 -14.69 -13.69
C PRO A 157 8.28 -15.19 -14.19
N GLU A 158 8.34 -15.80 -15.37
CA GLU A 158 9.58 -16.30 -15.99
C GLU A 158 10.62 -15.20 -16.33
N VAL A 159 10.24 -13.92 -16.27
CA VAL A 159 11.07 -12.78 -16.74
C VAL A 159 11.48 -11.86 -15.58
N GLN A 160 11.33 -12.32 -14.33
CA GLN A 160 11.58 -11.49 -13.14
C GLN A 160 13.05 -11.45 -12.70
N THR A 161 13.85 -12.45 -13.08
CA THR A 161 15.25 -12.54 -12.65
C THR A 161 16.16 -11.76 -13.59
N ARG A 162 16.67 -10.61 -13.12
CA ARG A 162 17.61 -9.79 -13.90
C ARG A 162 19.05 -10.32 -13.87
N ILE A 163 19.48 -10.90 -12.75
CA ILE A 163 20.81 -11.46 -12.56
C ILE A 163 20.58 -12.93 -12.21
N SER A 164 20.98 -13.83 -13.11
CA SER A 164 20.93 -15.27 -12.85
C SER A 164 22.19 -15.67 -12.13
N LEU A 165 22.03 -16.14 -10.89
CA LEU A 165 23.12 -16.73 -10.11
C LEU A 165 23.03 -18.24 -10.26
N LEU A 166 23.95 -18.82 -11.04
CA LEU A 166 23.94 -20.26 -11.34
C LEU A 166 24.82 -21.06 -10.38
N ASN A 167 25.86 -20.46 -9.81
CA ASN A 167 26.77 -21.04 -8.82
C ASN A 167 27.35 -19.92 -7.95
N ILE A 168 27.82 -20.28 -6.76
CA ILE A 168 28.64 -19.41 -5.92
C ILE A 168 30.10 -19.56 -6.31
N ASN A 169 30.71 -18.49 -6.81
CA ASN A 169 32.15 -18.46 -7.09
C ASN A 169 32.89 -18.03 -5.82
N LEU A 170 33.92 -18.81 -5.48
CA LEU A 170 34.77 -18.57 -4.33
C LEU A 170 36.18 -18.19 -4.79
N PRO A 171 36.91 -17.38 -4.01
CA PRO A 171 38.35 -17.27 -4.19
C PRO A 171 39.01 -18.66 -4.05
N ASN A 172 40.25 -18.79 -4.52
CA ASN A 172 40.93 -20.09 -4.47
C ASN A 172 41.15 -20.54 -3.02
N GLN A 173 40.74 -21.78 -2.71
CA GLN A 173 41.00 -22.44 -1.43
C GLN A 173 42.53 -22.58 -1.21
N PRO A 174 43.02 -22.44 0.02
CA PRO A 174 44.42 -22.74 0.33
C PRO A 174 44.78 -24.18 -0.04
N GLU A 175 45.94 -24.36 -0.67
CA GLU A 175 46.54 -25.69 -0.91
C GLU A 175 47.32 -26.16 0.33
N GLN A 176 47.32 -27.47 0.57
CA GLN A 176 48.11 -28.10 1.64
C GLN A 176 49.60 -28.04 1.28
N GLY A 177 50.41 -27.51 2.20
CA GLY A 177 51.85 -27.49 2.03
C GLY A 177 52.47 -28.90 2.09
N PRO A 178 53.62 -29.15 1.44
CA PRO A 178 54.25 -30.48 1.40
C PRO A 178 54.69 -31.00 2.79
N ASP A 179 54.89 -30.11 3.75
CA ASP A 179 55.30 -30.42 5.13
C ASP A 179 54.25 -30.02 6.19
N GLU A 180 53.04 -29.65 5.76
CA GLU A 180 51.96 -29.17 6.63
C GLU A 180 51.12 -30.32 7.19
N ALA A 181 51.00 -30.38 8.52
CA ALA A 181 50.19 -31.40 9.17
C ALA A 181 48.70 -31.17 8.88
N ASP A 182 47.93 -32.25 8.68
CA ASP A 182 46.49 -32.17 8.39
C ASP A 182 45.70 -31.24 9.32
N PRO A 183 45.91 -31.22 10.66
CA PRO A 183 45.18 -30.31 11.54
C PRO A 183 45.47 -28.83 11.28
N GLU A 184 46.71 -28.49 10.91
CA GLU A 184 47.13 -27.12 10.62
C GLU A 184 46.55 -26.64 9.28
N TYR A 185 46.53 -27.54 8.28
CA TYR A 185 45.86 -27.30 7.01
C TYR A 185 44.37 -27.02 7.19
N TRP A 186 43.66 -27.87 7.94
CA TRP A 186 42.22 -27.70 8.17
C TRP A 186 41.91 -26.43 8.96
N GLN A 187 42.76 -26.05 9.93
CA GLN A 187 42.60 -24.76 10.63
C GLN A 187 42.73 -23.58 9.67
N ARG A 188 43.70 -23.61 8.73
CA ARG A 188 43.83 -22.57 7.70
C ARG A 188 42.66 -22.52 6.74
N VAL A 189 42.08 -23.67 6.39
CA VAL A 189 40.88 -23.73 5.57
C VAL A 189 39.70 -23.12 6.32
N GLU A 190 39.52 -23.41 7.62
CA GLU A 190 38.50 -22.76 8.45
C GLU A 190 38.71 -21.23 8.54
N ASP A 191 39.93 -20.77 8.83
CA ASP A 191 40.24 -19.34 8.91
C ASP A 191 40.02 -18.63 7.56
N TRP A 192 40.31 -19.31 6.45
CA TRP A 192 40.02 -18.83 5.11
C TRP A 192 38.52 -18.78 4.82
N LEU A 193 37.75 -19.80 5.21
CA LEU A 193 36.28 -19.81 5.06
C LEU A 193 35.62 -18.64 5.83
N ASP A 194 36.17 -18.27 6.98
CA ASP A 194 35.68 -17.15 7.80
C ASP A 194 36.03 -15.76 7.22
N THR A 195 37.04 -15.67 6.34
CA THR A 195 37.55 -14.40 5.80
C THR A 195 37.39 -14.24 4.29
N ALA A 196 37.05 -15.31 3.57
CA ALA A 196 36.84 -15.29 2.13
C ALA A 196 35.58 -14.49 1.79
N GLU A 197 35.77 -13.41 1.03
CA GLU A 197 34.67 -12.64 0.42
C GLU A 197 34.19 -13.35 -0.84
N THR A 198 32.87 -13.49 -0.98
CA THR A 198 32.26 -14.11 -2.17
C THR A 198 32.42 -13.18 -3.37
N GLU A 199 32.77 -13.75 -4.51
CA GLU A 199 32.79 -12.98 -5.75
C GLU A 199 31.36 -12.61 -6.15
N GLN A 200 31.04 -11.31 -6.08
CA GLN A 200 29.73 -10.83 -6.54
C GLN A 200 29.57 -11.06 -8.04
N PRO A 201 28.38 -11.47 -8.51
CA PRO A 201 28.13 -11.62 -9.94
C PRO A 201 28.38 -10.29 -10.66
N GLU A 202 29.07 -10.34 -11.80
CA GLU A 202 29.33 -9.13 -12.59
C GLU A 202 28.02 -8.47 -13.02
N VAL A 203 27.74 -7.31 -12.42
CA VAL A 203 26.59 -6.49 -12.79
C VAL A 203 27.00 -5.47 -13.85
N GLY A 204 26.74 -5.80 -15.11
CA GLY A 204 26.90 -4.87 -16.22
C GLY A 204 26.04 -3.59 -16.04
N SER A 205 26.24 -2.61 -16.94
CA SER A 205 25.41 -1.41 -16.99
C SER A 205 23.92 -1.73 -17.01
N PHE A 206 23.08 -0.89 -16.39
CA PHE A 206 21.64 -1.09 -16.38
C PHE A 206 21.08 -1.29 -17.79
N LYS A 207 20.38 -2.41 -17.99
CA LYS A 207 19.56 -2.68 -19.17
C LYS A 207 18.12 -2.93 -18.73
N PRO A 208 17.12 -2.39 -19.47
CA PRO A 208 15.73 -2.78 -19.30
C PRO A 208 15.57 -4.30 -19.39
N VAL A 209 14.49 -4.82 -18.80
CA VAL A 209 14.16 -6.25 -18.90
C VAL A 209 14.01 -6.66 -20.36
N GLU A 210 14.82 -7.62 -20.81
CA GLU A 210 14.70 -8.22 -22.13
C GLU A 210 13.70 -9.36 -22.07
N TYR A 211 12.66 -9.28 -22.88
CA TYR A 211 11.65 -10.32 -22.95
C TYR A 211 12.04 -11.38 -24.00
N PRO A 212 11.83 -12.68 -23.72
CA PRO A 212 12.02 -13.73 -24.71
C PRO A 212 11.28 -13.43 -26.02
N THR A 213 11.90 -13.72 -27.17
CA THR A 213 11.33 -13.40 -28.49
C THR A 213 9.92 -13.96 -28.70
N ARG A 214 9.60 -15.10 -28.06
CA ARG A 214 8.24 -15.69 -28.08
C ARG A 214 7.14 -14.79 -27.50
N LEU A 215 7.50 -13.84 -26.64
CA LEU A 215 6.60 -12.87 -26.00
C LEU A 215 6.54 -11.54 -26.77
N LEU A 216 7.38 -11.36 -27.79
CA LEU A 216 7.48 -10.12 -28.55
C LEU A 216 6.71 -10.21 -29.87
N GLN A 217 6.28 -9.05 -30.35
CA GLN A 217 5.81 -8.80 -31.71
C GLN A 217 7.01 -8.60 -32.64
N HIS A 218 6.75 -8.54 -33.95
CA HIS A 218 7.80 -8.31 -34.95
C HIS A 218 8.54 -6.97 -34.80
N ASP A 219 7.91 -5.98 -34.17
CA ASP A 219 8.50 -4.67 -33.88
C ASP A 219 9.32 -4.63 -32.57
N GLY A 220 9.50 -5.77 -31.91
CA GLY A 220 10.22 -5.89 -30.63
C GLY A 220 9.40 -5.47 -29.41
N THR A 221 8.13 -5.10 -29.56
CA THR A 221 7.25 -4.77 -28.43
C THR A 221 6.60 -6.03 -27.86
N LEU A 222 6.33 -6.06 -26.55
CA LEU A 222 5.58 -7.15 -25.94
C LEU A 222 4.21 -7.35 -26.62
N LYS A 223 3.83 -8.62 -26.88
CA LYS A 223 2.51 -8.99 -27.38
C LYS A 223 1.41 -8.45 -26.48
N TYR A 224 0.30 -8.06 -27.08
CA TYR A 224 -0.82 -7.46 -26.36
C TYR A 224 -1.35 -8.38 -25.24
N GLU A 225 -1.39 -9.70 -25.46
CA GLU A 225 -1.82 -10.71 -24.49
C GLU A 225 -0.90 -10.81 -23.26
N CYS A 226 0.38 -10.49 -23.42
CA CYS A 226 1.38 -10.49 -22.35
C CYS A 226 1.35 -9.19 -21.53
N ARG A 227 0.74 -8.12 -22.05
CA ARG A 227 0.63 -6.83 -21.39
C ARG A 227 -0.63 -6.76 -20.54
N VAL A 228 -0.50 -6.19 -19.36
CA VAL A 228 -1.65 -5.71 -18.58
C VAL A 228 -2.12 -4.42 -19.22
N ASP A 229 -3.39 -4.37 -19.58
CA ASP A 229 -4.06 -3.16 -20.02
C ASP A 229 -5.40 -3.04 -19.30
N LEU A 230 -5.41 -2.28 -18.21
CA LEU A 230 -6.60 -2.13 -17.37
C LEU A 230 -7.81 -1.59 -18.16
N LYS A 231 -7.60 -0.71 -19.13
CA LYS A 231 -8.69 -0.11 -19.92
C LYS A 231 -9.25 -1.11 -20.92
N ARG A 232 -8.39 -1.88 -21.59
CA ARG A 232 -8.82 -2.95 -22.50
C ARG A 232 -9.53 -4.07 -21.74
N ASP A 233 -8.95 -4.51 -20.62
CA ASP A 233 -9.36 -5.75 -19.94
C ASP A 233 -10.54 -5.55 -18.98
N TYR A 234 -10.72 -4.33 -18.44
CA TYR A 234 -11.76 -4.04 -17.43
C TYR A 234 -12.55 -2.75 -17.72
N GLY A 235 -12.49 -2.25 -18.96
CA GLY A 235 -13.21 -1.05 -19.40
C GLY A 235 -14.72 -1.11 -19.14
N ASP A 236 -15.32 -2.28 -19.32
CA ASP A 236 -16.75 -2.56 -19.16
C ASP A 236 -17.19 -2.75 -17.70
N ARG A 237 -16.27 -3.19 -16.83
CA ARG A 237 -16.55 -3.51 -15.41
C ARG A 237 -16.15 -2.41 -14.45
N GLY A 238 -15.19 -1.56 -14.84
CA GLY A 238 -14.57 -0.58 -13.98
C GLY A 238 -13.57 -1.16 -12.98
N LEU A 239 -13.01 -0.29 -12.16
CA LEU A 239 -12.03 -0.59 -11.11
C LEU A 239 -12.61 -0.29 -9.73
N GLN A 240 -12.04 -0.93 -8.70
CA GLN A 240 -12.26 -0.59 -7.30
C GLN A 240 -10.98 0.05 -6.74
N ILE A 241 -11.09 1.29 -6.24
CA ILE A 241 -9.93 2.06 -5.77
C ILE A 241 -10.19 2.60 -4.37
N ILE A 242 -9.25 2.37 -3.45
CA ILE A 242 -9.26 2.99 -2.12
C ILE A 242 -8.40 4.25 -2.18
N VAL A 243 -8.92 5.36 -1.68
CA VAL A 243 -8.25 6.67 -1.71
C VAL A 243 -7.77 7.05 -0.31
N LYS A 244 -6.57 7.61 -0.22
CA LYS A 244 -6.01 8.18 1.00
C LYS A 244 -5.31 9.51 0.73
N LEU A 245 -5.61 10.52 1.53
CA LEU A 245 -4.93 11.81 1.57
C LEU A 245 -4.36 12.04 2.96
N ALA A 246 -3.06 12.29 3.04
CA ALA A 246 -2.39 12.53 4.31
C ALA A 246 -1.24 13.51 4.14
N ASN A 247 -0.99 14.28 5.19
CA ASN A 247 0.09 15.25 5.26
C ASN A 247 1.02 14.90 6.40
N ILE A 248 2.32 15.05 6.17
CA ILE A 248 3.30 15.13 7.24
C ILE A 248 3.69 16.60 7.40
N GLN A 249 3.58 17.11 8.61
CA GLN A 249 3.89 18.48 9.00
C GLN A 249 5.00 18.47 10.05
N LEU A 250 6.05 19.24 9.80
CA LEU A 250 7.19 19.44 10.68
C LEU A 250 7.25 20.90 11.08
N THR A 251 7.56 21.14 12.36
CA THR A 251 7.73 22.49 12.92
C THR A 251 9.13 22.60 13.53
N PRO A 252 9.64 23.81 13.80
CA PRO A 252 10.90 23.98 14.51
C PRO A 252 10.98 23.20 15.85
N GLU A 253 9.85 23.04 16.54
CA GLU A 253 9.74 22.29 17.80
C GLU A 253 9.68 20.77 17.57
N LYS A 254 9.25 20.33 16.38
CA LYS A 254 9.16 18.92 15.97
C LYS A 254 9.78 18.76 14.58
N PRO A 255 11.12 18.91 14.45
CA PRO A 255 11.77 19.13 13.16
C PRO A 255 12.06 17.86 12.37
N GLU A 256 11.86 16.68 12.97
CA GLU A 256 12.18 15.39 12.36
C GLU A 256 10.96 14.46 12.37
N TYR A 257 10.77 13.70 11.29
CA TYR A 257 9.87 12.57 11.19
C TYR A 257 10.69 11.28 11.22
N GLU A 258 10.34 10.38 12.12
CA GLU A 258 11.07 9.16 12.45
C GLU A 258 10.96 8.05 11.40
N GLY A 259 10.09 8.24 10.40
CA GLY A 259 9.76 7.22 9.40
C GLY A 259 8.54 6.38 9.76
N GLY A 260 8.14 5.52 8.83
CA GLY A 260 7.07 4.54 9.02
C GLY A 260 7.61 3.18 9.45
N THR A 261 6.72 2.20 9.58
CA THR A 261 7.07 0.78 9.73
C THR A 261 7.07 0.08 8.37
N TRP A 262 7.72 -1.08 8.26
CA TRP A 262 7.56 -1.94 7.09
C TRP A 262 6.14 -2.50 7.05
N HIS A 263 5.48 -2.41 5.89
CA HIS A 263 4.13 -2.93 5.70
C HIS A 263 3.78 -3.14 4.22
N ILE A 264 2.73 -3.91 3.98
CA ILE A 264 1.94 -3.91 2.74
C ILE A 264 0.61 -3.21 2.99
N GLU A 265 -0.10 -2.80 1.94
CA GLU A 265 -1.39 -2.14 2.08
C GLU A 265 -2.52 -3.15 2.21
N GLY A 266 -3.40 -2.93 3.19
CA GLY A 266 -4.57 -3.79 3.40
C GLY A 266 -4.25 -5.18 3.95
N GLN A 267 -5.25 -6.04 3.87
CA GLN A 267 -5.28 -7.45 4.22
C GLN A 267 -5.97 -8.22 3.07
N LEU A 268 -6.09 -9.54 3.20
CA LEU A 268 -6.60 -10.39 2.12
C LEU A 268 -8.02 -10.02 1.68
N ASN A 269 -8.86 -9.55 2.61
CA ASN A 269 -10.24 -9.13 2.32
C ASN A 269 -10.35 -7.83 1.51
N GLU A 270 -9.30 -7.01 1.42
CA GLU A 270 -9.28 -5.84 0.54
C GLU A 270 -8.76 -6.14 -0.87
N HIS A 271 -8.08 -7.27 -1.09
CA HIS A 271 -7.56 -7.69 -2.41
C HIS A 271 -6.73 -6.61 -3.15
N ILE A 272 -5.98 -5.77 -2.43
CA ILE A 272 -5.16 -4.72 -3.04
C ILE A 272 -4.00 -5.35 -3.82
N CYS A 273 -3.92 -5.09 -5.12
CA CYS A 273 -2.90 -5.65 -6.01
C CYS A 273 -1.78 -4.66 -6.36
N ALA A 274 -2.06 -3.35 -6.35
CA ALA A 274 -1.07 -2.31 -6.63
C ALA A 274 -1.37 -1.04 -5.83
N THR A 275 -0.30 -0.29 -5.56
CA THR A 275 -0.36 0.99 -4.87
C THR A 275 0.21 2.07 -5.78
N ALA A 276 -0.40 3.25 -5.75
CA ALA A 276 0.14 4.48 -6.30
C ALA A 276 0.24 5.54 -5.21
N ILE A 277 1.34 6.29 -5.17
CA ILE A 277 1.54 7.41 -4.26
C ILE A 277 2.02 8.61 -5.05
N TYR A 278 1.25 9.69 -5.00
CA TYR A 278 1.56 10.97 -5.61
C TYR A 278 1.98 11.99 -4.56
N TYR A 279 3.22 12.47 -4.65
CA TYR A 279 3.79 13.48 -3.76
C TYR A 279 3.52 14.87 -4.32
N TYR A 280 2.34 15.42 -4.05
CA TYR A 280 1.84 16.59 -4.80
C TYR A 280 2.32 17.95 -4.26
N ASP A 281 2.80 18.02 -3.03
CA ASP A 281 3.28 19.26 -2.42
C ASP A 281 4.32 18.94 -1.34
N SER A 282 5.54 19.44 -1.47
CA SER A 282 6.60 19.19 -0.48
C SER A 282 7.50 20.42 -0.33
N GLU A 283 7.48 21.02 0.86
CA GLU A 283 8.19 22.25 1.15
C GLU A 283 9.08 22.10 2.38
N ASN A 284 10.29 22.67 2.31
CA ASN A 284 11.23 22.77 3.43
C ASN A 284 11.57 21.43 4.12
N ILE A 285 11.75 20.35 3.35
CA ILE A 285 12.17 19.04 3.85
C ILE A 285 13.40 18.49 3.13
N LYS A 286 14.20 17.65 3.80
CA LYS A 286 15.35 16.94 3.23
C LYS A 286 15.36 15.47 3.66
N GLY A 287 15.69 14.58 2.71
CA GLY A 287 15.88 13.14 2.96
C GLY A 287 14.65 12.25 2.73
N SER A 288 13.57 12.77 2.14
CA SER A 288 12.34 12.00 1.94
C SER A 288 12.50 10.92 0.86
N SER A 289 12.40 9.65 1.25
CA SER A 289 12.44 8.49 0.36
C SER A 289 11.49 7.38 0.82
N LEU A 290 11.10 6.53 -0.12
CA LEU A 290 10.28 5.34 0.10
C LEU A 290 11.15 4.11 -0.16
N ALA A 291 11.42 3.33 0.87
CA ALA A 291 12.19 2.10 0.75
C ALA A 291 11.30 0.90 0.50
N PHE A 292 11.86 -0.11 -0.17
CA PHE A 292 11.20 -1.34 -0.52
C PHE A 292 12.03 -2.54 -0.09
N ARG A 293 11.33 -3.59 0.34
CA ARG A 293 11.89 -4.93 0.54
C ARG A 293 10.90 -5.98 0.06
N GLN A 294 11.40 -7.17 -0.24
CA GLN A 294 10.59 -8.31 -0.67
C GLN A 294 10.97 -9.55 0.14
N THR A 295 10.10 -10.54 0.15
CA THR A 295 10.45 -11.89 0.60
C THR A 295 11.06 -12.64 -0.58
N GLY A 296 12.27 -13.17 -0.43
CA GLY A 296 12.85 -14.14 -1.37
C GLY A 296 12.29 -15.54 -1.12
N ASP A 297 12.22 -16.38 -2.16
CA ASP A 297 11.83 -17.78 -2.02
C ASP A 297 13.01 -18.58 -1.44
N PRO A 298 12.90 -19.17 -0.24
CA PRO A 298 13.98 -19.98 0.33
C PRO A 298 14.34 -21.18 -0.55
N ARG A 299 13.40 -21.70 -1.35
CA ARG A 299 13.66 -22.86 -2.24
C ARG A 299 14.61 -22.47 -3.35
N ASP A 300 14.40 -21.30 -3.96
CA ASP A 300 15.29 -20.79 -5.01
C ASP A 300 16.72 -20.64 -4.48
N VAL A 301 16.88 -20.20 -3.23
CA VAL A 301 18.18 -20.07 -2.56
C VAL A 301 18.80 -21.44 -2.26
N ASN A 302 18.00 -22.40 -1.78
CA ASN A 302 18.45 -23.75 -1.46
C ASN A 302 18.87 -24.57 -2.69
N GLU A 303 18.38 -24.22 -3.89
CA GLU A 303 18.75 -24.87 -5.14
C GLU A 303 20.10 -24.38 -5.71
N ILE A 304 20.67 -23.29 -5.19
CA ILE A 304 21.95 -22.74 -5.66
C ILE A 304 23.08 -23.64 -5.16
N PRO A 305 23.91 -24.22 -6.03
CA PRO A 305 25.05 -25.03 -5.60
C PRO A 305 26.10 -24.18 -4.87
N TYR A 306 26.52 -24.63 -3.69
CA TYR A 306 27.60 -24.02 -2.88
C TYR A 306 28.48 -25.11 -2.24
N GLN A 307 29.70 -24.76 -1.84
CA GLN A 307 30.60 -25.70 -1.14
C GLN A 307 30.15 -25.97 0.29
N GLN A 308 30.25 -27.23 0.73
CA GLN A 308 29.95 -27.66 2.10
C GLN A 308 30.76 -26.83 3.12
N ASN A 309 30.13 -26.46 4.24
CA ASN A 309 30.65 -25.56 5.28
C ASN A 309 30.73 -24.06 4.93
N TYR A 310 30.31 -23.62 3.72
CA TYR A 310 30.32 -22.20 3.32
C TYR A 310 28.92 -21.59 3.28
N HIS A 311 28.19 -21.62 4.40
CA HIS A 311 26.85 -21.00 4.51
C HIS A 311 26.87 -19.57 5.08
N ARG A 312 28.01 -19.07 5.56
CA ARG A 312 28.08 -17.84 6.39
C ARG A 312 28.39 -16.53 5.66
N GLY A 313 28.98 -16.57 4.46
CA GLY A 313 29.39 -15.36 3.73
C GLY A 313 28.47 -14.98 2.57
N TRP A 314 28.33 -15.88 1.59
CA TRP A 314 27.69 -15.55 0.31
C TRP A 314 26.22 -15.15 0.41
N LEU A 315 25.47 -15.75 1.33
CA LEU A 315 24.04 -15.47 1.45
C LEU A 315 23.81 -14.02 1.87
N THR A 316 24.58 -13.54 2.85
CA THR A 316 24.52 -12.17 3.34
C THR A 316 25.06 -11.19 2.31
N GLU A 317 26.16 -11.52 1.64
CA GLU A 317 26.79 -10.65 0.65
C GLU A 317 25.96 -10.48 -0.63
N ILE A 318 25.33 -11.55 -1.12
CA ILE A 318 24.57 -11.54 -2.37
C ILE A 318 23.10 -11.19 -2.14
N PHE A 319 22.46 -11.83 -1.15
CA PHE A 319 21.02 -11.69 -0.92
C PHE A 319 20.67 -10.73 0.22
N GLY A 320 21.64 -10.35 1.07
CA GLY A 320 21.41 -9.45 2.19
C GLY A 320 20.64 -10.10 3.36
N CYS A 321 20.60 -11.42 3.42
CA CYS A 321 19.92 -12.21 4.45
C CYS A 321 20.87 -13.26 5.04
N ASN A 322 20.56 -13.76 6.25
CA ASN A 322 21.40 -14.74 6.93
C ASN A 322 20.70 -16.11 7.00
N ASN A 323 21.50 -17.17 7.11
CA ASN A 323 20.97 -18.52 7.31
C ASN A 323 20.22 -18.59 8.66
N GLY A 324 19.04 -19.18 8.67
CA GLY A 324 18.15 -19.24 9.83
C GLY A 324 17.33 -17.98 10.11
N GLU A 325 17.50 -16.91 9.32
CA GLU A 325 16.69 -15.68 9.41
C GLU A 325 15.60 -15.62 8.34
N ALA A 326 14.62 -14.73 8.55
CA ALA A 326 13.57 -14.47 7.58
C ALA A 326 14.18 -13.99 6.25
N ALA A 327 13.69 -14.53 5.13
CA ALA A 327 14.18 -14.26 3.78
C ALA A 327 13.84 -12.86 3.24
N PHE A 328 14.01 -11.80 4.02
CA PHE A 328 13.74 -10.43 3.58
C PHE A 328 14.96 -9.84 2.84
N GLN A 329 14.75 -9.46 1.59
CA GLN A 329 15.75 -8.78 0.78
C GLN A 329 15.39 -7.29 0.64
N TYR A 330 16.31 -6.41 1.02
CA TYR A 330 16.21 -4.98 0.75
C TYR A 330 16.49 -4.71 -0.73
N ILE A 331 15.51 -4.17 -1.45
CA ILE A 331 15.61 -3.95 -2.92
C ILE A 331 15.82 -2.49 -3.30
N GLY A 332 16.13 -1.64 -2.32
CA GLY A 332 16.44 -0.23 -2.53
C GLY A 332 15.34 0.73 -2.11
N SER A 333 15.53 2.00 -2.47
CA SER A 333 14.61 3.09 -2.18
C SER A 333 14.45 4.04 -3.36
N VAL A 334 13.36 4.80 -3.34
CA VAL A 334 13.06 5.84 -4.33
C VAL A 334 12.87 7.17 -3.62
N ASP A 335 13.60 8.20 -4.05
CA ASP A 335 13.40 9.56 -3.56
C ASP A 335 11.97 10.04 -3.83
N THR A 336 11.33 10.65 -2.84
CA THR A 336 9.93 11.10 -2.93
C THR A 336 9.86 12.61 -3.06
N ARG A 337 10.28 13.10 -4.24
CA ARG A 337 10.26 14.53 -4.60
C ARG A 337 8.84 15.01 -4.91
N GLU A 338 8.60 16.31 -4.76
CA GLU A 338 7.36 16.93 -5.21
C GLU A 338 7.14 16.69 -6.72
N GLY A 339 5.90 16.40 -7.10
CA GLY A 339 5.48 16.10 -8.47
C GLY A 339 5.71 14.65 -8.89
N ARG A 340 6.36 13.82 -8.07
CA ARG A 340 6.61 12.41 -8.38
C ARG A 340 5.37 11.55 -8.10
N LEU A 341 4.97 10.78 -9.09
CA LEU A 341 4.02 9.67 -8.98
C LEU A 341 4.81 8.34 -8.97
N ILE A 342 4.62 7.53 -7.94
CA ILE A 342 5.25 6.21 -7.80
C ILE A 342 4.17 5.14 -7.78
N THR A 343 4.36 4.06 -8.55
CA THR A 343 3.49 2.88 -8.51
C THR A 343 4.29 1.61 -8.29
N PHE A 344 3.72 0.67 -7.53
CA PHE A 344 4.37 -0.59 -7.19
C PHE A 344 3.33 -1.68 -6.89
N PRO A 345 3.64 -2.95 -7.14
CA PRO A 345 2.74 -4.05 -6.82
C PRO A 345 2.68 -4.21 -5.29
N ASN A 346 1.51 -4.55 -4.75
CA ASN A 346 1.28 -4.68 -3.32
C ASN A 346 1.84 -5.99 -2.72
N ILE A 347 2.82 -6.58 -3.38
CA ILE A 347 3.67 -7.67 -2.88
C ILE A 347 4.95 -7.13 -2.23
N LEU A 348 5.30 -5.87 -2.51
CA LEU A 348 6.48 -5.24 -1.95
C LEU A 348 6.14 -4.60 -0.61
N GLN A 349 6.84 -5.04 0.44
CA GLN A 349 6.83 -4.31 1.69
C GLN A 349 7.53 -2.98 1.48
N HIS A 350 6.94 -1.90 2.01
CA HIS A 350 7.51 -0.58 1.87
C HIS A 350 7.53 0.16 3.21
N ARG A 351 8.42 1.16 3.30
CA ARG A 351 8.60 1.97 4.49
C ARG A 351 9.00 3.39 4.10
N VAL A 352 8.26 4.37 4.59
CA VAL A 352 8.66 5.78 4.52
C VAL A 352 9.91 5.95 5.38
N GLN A 353 11.02 6.43 4.80
CA GLN A 353 12.25 6.68 5.54
C GLN A 353 12.14 7.96 6.39
N PRO A 354 12.96 8.09 7.44
CA PRO A 354 13.03 9.32 8.23
C PRO A 354 13.41 10.51 7.36
N PHE A 355 12.88 11.69 7.69
CA PHE A 355 13.27 12.96 7.05
C PHE A 355 13.08 14.12 8.01
N LYS A 356 13.69 15.26 7.72
CA LYS A 356 13.66 16.43 8.60
C LYS A 356 13.53 17.73 7.82
N LEU A 357 13.32 18.83 8.55
CA LEU A 357 13.34 20.18 7.99
C LEU A 357 14.67 20.46 7.28
N ALA A 358 14.61 21.12 6.11
CA ALA A 358 15.80 21.59 5.42
C ALA A 358 16.36 22.86 6.10
N ASP A 359 15.48 23.79 6.46
CA ASP A 359 15.71 24.93 7.33
C ASP A 359 14.91 24.73 8.63
N SER A 360 15.62 24.51 9.74
CA SER A 360 15.03 24.22 11.05
C SER A 360 14.30 25.40 11.69
N THR A 361 14.42 26.61 11.12
CA THR A 361 13.75 27.81 11.64
C THR A 361 12.34 28.01 11.08
N ARG A 362 11.99 27.28 10.02
CA ARG A 362 10.71 27.40 9.32
C ARG A 362 9.96 26.07 9.37
N PRO A 363 8.61 26.08 9.37
CA PRO A 363 7.85 24.85 9.20
C PRO A 363 8.07 24.25 7.80
N GLY A 364 7.74 22.98 7.64
CA GLY A 364 7.83 22.25 6.38
C GLY A 364 6.84 21.11 6.32
N HIS A 365 6.56 20.61 5.13
CA HIS A 365 5.56 19.56 4.94
C HIS A 365 5.85 18.64 3.76
N ARG A 366 5.19 17.49 3.80
CA ARG A 366 5.08 16.54 2.70
C ARG A 366 3.63 16.07 2.59
N LYS A 367 2.98 16.34 1.47
CA LYS A 367 1.58 15.96 1.23
C LYS A 367 1.49 14.87 0.16
N ILE A 368 0.62 13.90 0.39
CA ILE A 368 0.44 12.76 -0.52
C ILE A 368 -1.03 12.48 -0.83
N LEU A 369 -1.26 12.00 -2.06
CA LEU A 369 -2.45 11.27 -2.47
C LEU A 369 -2.02 9.83 -2.77
N ALA A 370 -2.56 8.87 -2.04
CA ALA A 370 -2.37 7.45 -2.31
C ALA A 370 -3.64 6.83 -2.87
N LEU A 371 -3.46 5.97 -3.87
CA LEU A 371 -4.51 5.19 -4.53
C LEU A 371 -4.13 3.72 -4.42
N PHE A 372 -5.01 2.91 -3.84
CA PHE A 372 -4.81 1.47 -3.72
C PHE A 372 -5.77 0.76 -4.67
N LEU A 373 -5.21 0.11 -5.69
CA LEU A 373 -5.96 -0.63 -6.70
C LEU A 373 -6.30 -2.00 -6.16
N VAL A 374 -7.60 -2.28 -6.01
CA VAL A 374 -8.11 -3.63 -5.76
C VAL A 374 -7.98 -4.45 -7.05
N ASP A 375 -7.58 -5.72 -6.93
CA ASP A 375 -7.50 -6.65 -8.06
C ASP A 375 -8.83 -6.66 -8.84
N PRO A 376 -8.84 -6.22 -10.11
CA PRO A 376 -10.07 -6.15 -10.92
C PRO A 376 -10.73 -7.52 -11.19
N ASN A 377 -9.99 -8.62 -10.96
CA ASN A 377 -10.52 -9.99 -11.03
C ASN A 377 -11.31 -10.40 -9.78
N ALA A 378 -11.17 -9.66 -8.68
CA ALA A 378 -11.95 -9.81 -7.47
C ALA A 378 -12.96 -8.65 -7.36
N LYS A 379 -14.14 -8.92 -6.78
CA LYS A 379 -15.07 -7.87 -6.35
C LYS A 379 -15.19 -7.93 -4.84
N VAL A 380 -14.73 -6.88 -4.18
CA VAL A 380 -14.88 -6.71 -2.73
C VAL A 380 -16.05 -5.77 -2.44
N ILE A 381 -16.55 -5.79 -1.20
CA ILE A 381 -17.59 -4.87 -0.76
C ILE A 381 -17.05 -3.43 -0.84
N SER A 382 -17.75 -2.57 -1.59
CA SER A 382 -17.37 -1.18 -1.83
C SER A 382 -18.37 -0.19 -1.24
N THR A 383 -18.08 1.10 -1.39
CA THR A 383 -19.03 2.17 -1.07
C THR A 383 -20.25 2.21 -1.99
N ALA A 384 -20.31 1.39 -3.04
CA ALA A 384 -21.55 1.16 -3.79
C ALA A 384 -22.49 0.19 -3.05
N ASN A 385 -21.95 -0.73 -2.24
CA ASN A 385 -22.75 -1.67 -1.45
C ASN A 385 -23.08 -1.15 -0.05
N VAL A 386 -22.22 -0.30 0.50
CA VAL A 386 -22.35 0.30 1.82
C VAL A 386 -22.73 1.76 1.65
N PRO A 387 -23.95 2.19 2.00
CA PRO A 387 -24.31 3.61 2.04
C PRO A 387 -23.41 4.37 3.01
N SER A 388 -23.45 5.71 2.94
CA SER A 388 -22.70 6.55 3.89
C SER A 388 -22.95 6.06 5.32
N GLN A 389 -21.87 5.91 6.09
CA GLN A 389 -21.94 5.46 7.48
C GLN A 389 -21.79 6.62 8.47
N ARG A 390 -21.66 7.85 7.97
CA ARG A 390 -21.33 9.03 8.78
C ARG A 390 -22.57 9.66 9.38
N LEU A 391 -22.65 9.70 10.71
CA LEU A 391 -23.75 10.33 11.44
C LEU A 391 -23.89 11.81 11.10
N ASP A 392 -22.79 12.54 11.02
CA ASP A 392 -22.81 13.97 10.69
C ASP A 392 -23.38 14.25 9.29
N TRP A 393 -23.01 13.44 8.29
CA TRP A 393 -23.59 13.57 6.95
C TRP A 393 -25.08 13.22 6.92
N TRP A 394 -25.48 12.26 7.74
CA TRP A 394 -26.88 11.88 7.89
C TRP A 394 -27.68 13.03 8.50
N CYS A 395 -27.23 13.63 9.60
CA CYS A 395 -27.89 14.76 10.25
C CYS A 395 -28.10 15.93 9.27
N GLU A 396 -27.05 16.32 8.54
CA GLU A 396 -27.12 17.39 7.52
C GLU A 396 -28.19 17.11 6.44
N SER A 397 -28.38 15.84 6.06
CA SER A 397 -29.40 15.46 5.08
C SER A 397 -30.84 15.64 5.60
N PHE A 398 -31.08 15.51 6.91
CA PHE A 398 -32.39 15.75 7.52
C PHE A 398 -32.71 17.23 7.65
N GLU A 399 -31.71 18.03 8.04
CA GLU A 399 -31.83 19.49 8.11
C GLU A 399 -32.16 20.09 6.74
N ALA A 400 -31.45 19.65 5.69
CA ALA A 400 -31.68 20.12 4.32
C ALA A 400 -33.06 19.74 3.77
N LYS A 401 -33.66 18.64 4.24
CA LYS A 401 -34.91 18.09 3.71
C LYS A 401 -36.17 18.43 4.51
N GLN A 402 -36.05 19.15 5.62
CA GLN A 402 -37.18 19.53 6.51
C GLN A 402 -38.12 18.35 6.85
N THR A 403 -37.56 17.15 7.00
CA THR A 403 -38.31 15.95 7.41
C THR A 403 -38.80 16.08 8.86
N GLY A 404 -39.65 15.16 9.33
CA GLY A 404 -40.21 15.22 10.69
C GLY A 404 -39.17 15.36 11.80
N LEU A 405 -37.99 14.74 11.65
CA LEU A 405 -36.85 14.87 12.59
C LEU A 405 -36.20 16.26 12.50
N GLY A 406 -36.00 16.79 11.28
CA GLY A 406 -35.41 18.12 11.06
C GLY A 406 -36.29 19.29 11.51
N ARG A 407 -37.55 19.01 11.91
CA ARG A 407 -38.48 19.99 12.51
C ARG A 407 -38.45 20.02 14.03
N LEU A 408 -37.74 19.09 14.68
CA LEU A 408 -37.60 19.08 16.14
C LEU A 408 -36.66 20.20 16.59
N PRO A 409 -36.82 20.74 17.81
CA PRO A 409 -35.80 21.58 18.45
C PRO A 409 -34.44 20.86 18.49
N LEU A 410 -33.35 21.63 18.37
CA LEU A 410 -31.98 21.10 18.32
C LEU A 410 -31.69 20.16 19.49
N GLU A 411 -32.17 20.48 20.71
CA GLU A 411 -31.92 19.62 21.89
C GLU A 411 -32.55 18.23 21.76
N LEU A 412 -33.72 18.13 21.11
CA LEU A 412 -34.37 16.83 20.86
C LEU A 412 -33.75 16.09 19.69
N GLN A 413 -33.20 16.81 18.70
CA GLN A 413 -32.41 16.19 17.63
C GLN A 413 -31.14 15.59 18.20
N ASP A 414 -30.40 16.36 19.00
CA ASP A 414 -29.17 15.91 19.67
C ASP A 414 -29.44 14.69 20.55
N PHE A 415 -30.51 14.70 21.34
CA PHE A 415 -30.88 13.55 22.18
C PHE A 415 -31.18 12.29 21.36
N VAL A 416 -31.84 12.42 20.19
CA VAL A 416 -32.07 11.29 19.29
C VAL A 416 -30.76 10.81 18.67
N PHE A 417 -29.89 11.72 18.24
CA PHE A 417 -28.60 11.38 17.63
C PHE A 417 -27.60 10.76 18.62
N GLU A 418 -27.68 11.12 19.91
CA GLU A 418 -26.87 10.50 20.96
C GLU A 418 -27.31 9.06 21.29
N GLN A 419 -28.56 8.68 20.97
CA GLN A 419 -29.10 7.36 21.28
C GLN A 419 -29.12 6.38 20.11
N VAL A 420 -28.72 6.79 18.90
CA VAL A 420 -28.62 5.86 17.76
C VAL A 420 -27.27 5.13 17.75
N ASP A 421 -27.32 3.80 17.68
CA ASP A 421 -26.13 2.96 17.54
C ASP A 421 -25.52 3.00 16.11
N PHE A 422 -26.31 3.47 15.14
CA PHE A 422 -25.91 3.67 13.74
C PHE A 422 -26.81 4.75 13.13
N PRO A 423 -26.31 5.70 12.33
CA PRO A 423 -24.96 5.77 11.72
C PRO A 423 -23.81 6.08 12.69
N ILE A 424 -22.57 5.87 12.24
CA ILE A 424 -21.35 5.96 13.05
C ILE A 424 -20.97 7.42 13.31
N SER A 425 -20.80 7.80 14.58
CA SER A 425 -20.28 9.11 14.96
C SER A 425 -18.77 9.23 14.75
N MET A 426 -18.23 10.45 14.64
CA MET A 426 -16.77 10.64 14.55
C MET A 426 -16.02 10.08 15.77
N LYS A 427 -16.60 10.16 16.96
CA LYS A 427 -16.00 9.57 18.18
C LYS A 427 -15.85 8.06 18.03
N MET A 428 -16.94 7.37 17.67
CA MET A 428 -16.93 5.93 17.45
C MET A 428 -15.99 5.53 16.30
N ALA A 429 -15.95 6.30 15.21
CA ALA A 429 -15.04 6.05 14.09
C ALA A 429 -13.56 6.13 14.51
N LYS A 430 -13.19 7.07 15.38
CA LYS A 430 -11.84 7.17 15.94
C LYS A 430 -11.50 5.98 16.84
N GLU A 431 -12.44 5.51 17.66
CA GLU A 431 -12.27 4.31 18.50
C GLU A 431 -12.10 3.04 17.64
N LEU A 432 -12.95 2.85 16.63
CA LEU A 432 -12.85 1.75 15.67
C LEU A 432 -11.52 1.79 14.90
N ARG A 433 -11.05 2.99 14.52
CA ARG A 433 -9.74 3.15 13.86
C ARG A 433 -8.59 2.67 14.76
N LEU A 434 -8.60 3.01 16.05
CA LEU A 434 -7.56 2.55 16.98
C LEU A 434 -7.53 1.01 17.06
N GLU A 435 -8.70 0.39 17.14
CA GLU A 435 -8.79 -1.08 17.14
C GLU A 435 -8.29 -1.67 15.81
N LEU A 436 -8.68 -1.10 14.67
CA LEU A 436 -8.22 -1.51 13.34
C LEU A 436 -6.70 -1.41 13.23
N MET A 437 -6.11 -0.29 13.66
CA MET A 437 -4.67 -0.08 13.64
C MET A 437 -3.91 -1.10 14.50
N GLU A 438 -4.42 -1.39 15.70
CA GLU A 438 -3.82 -2.40 16.58
C GLU A 438 -3.90 -3.81 15.96
N LYS A 439 -5.02 -4.17 15.34
CA LYS A 439 -5.14 -5.44 14.60
C LYS A 439 -4.17 -5.50 13.42
N ARG A 440 -4.01 -4.42 12.67
CA ARG A 440 -3.05 -4.36 11.55
C ARG A 440 -1.61 -4.44 12.02
N LYS A 441 -1.26 -3.79 13.14
CA LYS A 441 0.06 -3.93 13.75
C LYS A 441 0.37 -5.39 14.10
N LYS A 442 -0.59 -6.09 14.71
CA LYS A 442 -0.46 -7.53 15.00
C LYS A 442 -0.34 -8.37 13.75
N PHE A 443 -1.11 -8.04 12.70
CA PHE A 443 -1.00 -8.71 11.39
C PHE A 443 0.39 -8.54 10.79
N THR A 444 0.94 -7.32 10.74
CA THR A 444 2.30 -7.06 10.23
C THR A 444 3.35 -7.86 11.00
N LEU A 445 3.30 -7.85 12.34
CA LEU A 445 4.23 -8.63 13.17
C LEU A 445 4.06 -10.14 12.96
N GLY A 446 2.83 -10.62 12.80
CA GLY A 446 2.53 -12.02 12.50
C GLY A 446 3.04 -12.43 11.12
N PHE A 447 2.86 -11.57 10.12
CA PHE A 447 3.37 -11.77 8.77
C PHE A 447 4.89 -11.84 8.74
N GLU A 448 5.58 -10.95 9.48
CA GLU A 448 7.04 -11.00 9.63
C GLU A 448 7.52 -12.30 10.28
N ARG A 449 6.83 -12.77 11.33
CA ARG A 449 7.17 -14.03 12.02
C ARG A 449 6.84 -15.29 11.20
N ALA A 450 5.84 -15.22 10.34
CA ALA A 450 5.39 -16.34 9.53
C ALA A 450 6.26 -16.54 8.27
N GLN A 451 7.14 -15.60 7.94
CA GLN A 451 8.03 -15.80 6.79
C GLN A 451 8.92 -17.02 7.00
N GLU A 452 9.05 -17.82 5.94
CA GLU A 452 9.94 -18.96 5.93
C GLU A 452 11.39 -18.47 6.08
N ALA A 453 12.12 -19.13 6.98
CA ALA A 453 13.54 -18.91 7.15
C ALA A 453 14.31 -19.62 6.04
N ILE A 454 15.40 -19.03 5.59
CA ILE A 454 16.36 -19.74 4.75
C ILE A 454 17.04 -20.78 5.62
N SER A 455 16.95 -22.05 5.22
CA SER A 455 17.57 -23.17 5.92
C SER A 455 18.43 -23.93 4.93
N LEU A 456 19.68 -23.51 4.80
CA LEU A 456 20.71 -24.23 4.05
C LEU A 456 21.12 -25.45 4.90
N CYS A 457 20.63 -26.63 4.52
CA CYS A 457 21.01 -27.91 5.13
C CYS A 457 22.21 -28.47 4.38
N GLU A 458 23.32 -28.70 5.07
CA GLU A 458 24.47 -29.41 4.51
C GLU A 458 24.12 -30.90 4.36
N HIS A 459 24.41 -31.49 3.20
CA HIS A 459 24.28 -32.93 2.93
C HIS A 459 25.65 -33.52 2.62
#